data_AF-A0A9E4BJX5-F1
#
_entry.id   AF-A0A9E4BJX5-F1
#
_cell.length_a   1.000
_cell.length_b   1.000
_cell.length_c   1.000
_cell.angle_alpha   90.00
_cell.angle_beta   90.00
_cell.angle_gamma   90.00
#
_symmetry.space_group_name_H-M   'P 1'
#
loop_
_entity.id
_entity.type
_entity.pdbx_description
1 polymer ?
#
loop_
_entity_poly.entity_id
_entity_poly.type
_entity_poly.pdbx_seq_one_letter_code
_entity_poly.pdbx_strand_id
1 'polypeptide(L)'
;MPLNHAPAPFILIDMDSPHAPVDQNKTRCDYIFIGGSSSIWLVPMELKKGRPHASEVKGQLQAGANIADAHIIPRGEQVAFLPVVAHGGELRRAEHKRFLANANRVRFRDQQVRISLMRCGKPLHETLNKASKSR
;
A
#
# COMPACT_ATOMS: atom_id res chain seq x y z
N MET A 1 -2.71 24.61 -5.48
CA MET A 1 -3.89 24.11 -6.20
C MET A 1 -5.05 24.09 -5.21
N PRO A 2 -6.25 24.60 -5.55
CA PRO A 2 -7.40 24.53 -4.64
C PRO A 2 -7.79 23.06 -4.38
N LEU A 3 -8.13 22.70 -3.14
CA LEU A 3 -8.56 21.33 -2.77
C LEU A 3 -9.76 20.82 -3.58
N ASN A 4 -10.53 21.74 -4.17
CA ASN A 4 -11.74 21.52 -4.96
C ASN A 4 -11.44 20.82 -6.30
N HIS A 5 -10.16 20.77 -6.70
CA HIS A 5 -9.66 20.03 -7.87
C HIS A 5 -8.88 18.78 -7.48
N ALA A 6 -8.63 18.57 -6.19
CA ALA A 6 -8.25 17.23 -5.76
C ALA A 6 -9.49 16.37 -6.04
N PRO A 7 -9.37 15.27 -6.78
CA PRO A 7 -10.48 14.35 -6.88
C PRO A 7 -10.90 14.01 -5.43
N ALA A 8 -12.18 13.73 -5.20
CA ALA A 8 -12.69 13.36 -3.88
C ALA A 8 -13.23 11.93 -3.94
N PRO A 9 -13.17 11.16 -2.84
CA PRO A 9 -12.40 11.34 -1.59
C PRO A 9 -11.01 10.68 -1.64
N PHE A 10 -10.02 11.24 -0.92
CA PHE A 10 -8.58 10.84 -0.91
C PHE A 10 -7.97 11.17 0.48
N ILE A 11 -8.26 10.36 1.49
CA ILE A 11 -7.65 10.44 2.82
C ILE A 11 -6.23 9.87 2.75
N LEU A 12 -5.27 10.57 3.34
CA LEU A 12 -3.92 10.08 3.62
C LEU A 12 -3.71 10.02 5.12
N ILE A 13 -3.34 8.85 5.62
CA ILE A 13 -2.95 8.63 7.01
C ILE A 13 -1.45 8.38 7.05
N ASP A 14 -0.74 9.30 7.69
CA ASP A 14 0.67 9.13 8.07
C ASP A 14 0.73 8.23 9.31
N MET A 15 1.33 7.07 9.17
CA MET A 15 1.38 6.06 10.22
C MET A 15 2.51 6.29 11.22
N ASP A 16 3.44 7.20 10.94
CA ASP A 16 4.46 7.65 11.88
C ASP A 16 4.00 8.86 12.72
N SER A 17 2.86 9.44 12.38
CA SER A 17 2.22 10.48 13.18
C SER A 17 1.91 9.98 14.60
N PRO A 18 2.08 10.82 15.65
CA PRO A 18 1.67 10.47 17.02
C PRO A 18 0.15 10.25 17.16
N HIS A 19 -0.64 10.67 16.17
CA HIS A 19 -2.09 10.48 16.11
C HIS A 19 -2.53 9.30 15.24
N ALA A 20 -1.58 8.47 14.78
CA ALA A 20 -1.90 7.27 14.01
C ALA A 20 -2.77 6.30 14.85
N PRO A 21 -3.64 5.51 14.21
CA PRO A 21 -4.53 4.57 14.91
C PRO A 21 -3.81 3.32 15.45
N VAL A 22 -2.50 3.40 15.68
CA VAL A 22 -1.65 2.31 16.15
C VAL A 22 -0.52 2.86 17.02
N ASP A 23 -0.09 2.05 18.00
CA ASP A 23 1.11 2.32 18.80
C ASP A 23 2.36 2.39 17.89
N GLN A 24 3.18 3.43 18.08
CA GLN A 24 4.42 3.65 17.34
C GLN A 24 5.50 2.57 17.56
N ASN A 25 5.33 1.68 18.53
CA ASN A 25 6.23 0.54 18.74
C ASN A 25 5.81 -0.71 17.96
N LYS A 26 4.62 -0.71 17.33
CA LYS A 26 4.14 -1.83 16.53
C LYS A 26 4.56 -1.68 15.07
N THR A 27 4.74 -2.84 14.43
CA THR A 27 4.94 -2.91 12.98
C THR A 27 3.77 -2.25 12.25
N ARG A 28 4.10 -1.42 11.26
CA ARG A 28 3.17 -0.66 10.40
C ARG A 28 3.85 -0.40 9.06
N CYS A 29 3.06 0.03 8.07
CA CYS A 29 3.60 0.66 6.88
C CYS A 29 3.67 2.18 7.09
N ASP A 30 4.38 2.91 6.23
CA ASP A 30 4.54 4.37 6.36
C ASP A 30 3.22 5.14 6.14
N TYR A 31 2.40 4.73 5.17
CA TYR A 31 1.17 5.44 4.81
C TYR A 31 -0.01 4.52 4.51
N ILE A 32 -1.21 5.02 4.74
CA ILE A 32 -2.45 4.43 4.23
C ILE A 32 -3.20 5.50 3.44
N PHE A 33 -3.43 5.24 2.16
CA PHE A 33 -4.29 6.07 1.31
C PHE A 33 -5.65 5.41 1.13
N ILE A 34 -6.71 6.20 1.22
CA ILE A 34 -8.09 5.74 1.10
C ILE A 34 -8.84 6.71 0.23
N GLY A 35 -9.69 6.20 -0.64
CA GLY A 35 -10.59 7.06 -1.36
C GLY A 35 -11.70 6.29 -2.05
N GLY A 36 -12.42 6.93 -2.96
CA GLY A 36 -13.46 6.26 -3.73
C GLY A 36 -14.73 7.08 -3.93
N SER A 37 -15.14 7.25 -5.19
CA SER A 37 -16.39 7.93 -5.53
C SER A 37 -17.60 6.98 -5.50
N SER A 38 -17.46 5.80 -6.11
CA SER A 38 -18.50 4.75 -6.17
C SER A 38 -18.10 3.46 -5.45
N SER A 39 -16.82 3.24 -5.22
CA SER A 39 -16.28 2.12 -4.46
C SER A 39 -15.02 2.56 -3.72
N ILE A 40 -14.86 2.06 -2.49
CA ILE A 40 -13.70 2.41 -1.66
C ILE A 40 -12.46 1.74 -2.24
N TRP A 41 -11.37 2.47 -2.38
CA TRP A 41 -10.04 1.92 -2.62
C TRP A 41 -9.15 2.17 -1.41
N LEU A 42 -8.25 1.22 -1.13
CA LEU A 42 -7.35 1.22 0.00
C LEU A 42 -5.95 0.85 -0.47
N VAL A 43 -4.98 1.71 -0.17
CA VAL A 43 -3.58 1.55 -0.56
C VAL A 43 -2.68 1.73 0.67
N PRO A 44 -2.32 0.65 1.38
CA PRO A 44 -1.19 0.71 2.29
C PRO A 44 0.09 0.83 1.47
N MET A 45 0.96 1.74 1.88
CA MET A 45 2.18 2.08 1.17
C MET A 45 3.38 2.08 2.11
N GLU A 46 4.44 1.43 1.66
CA GLU A 46 5.76 1.43 2.30
C GLU A 46 6.78 2.14 1.39
N LEU A 47 7.57 3.05 1.95
CA LEU A 47 8.64 3.77 1.26
C LEU A 47 10.01 3.21 1.70
N LYS A 48 10.84 2.80 0.74
CA LYS A 48 12.21 2.35 1.01
C LYS A 48 13.22 3.13 0.18
N LYS A 49 14.08 3.88 0.85
CA LYS A 49 15.19 4.60 0.18
C LYS A 49 16.22 3.65 -0.43
N GLY A 50 16.46 2.50 0.22
CA GLY A 50 17.51 1.54 -0.12
C GLY A 50 17.05 0.32 -0.91
N ARG A 51 17.59 -0.84 -0.55
CA ARG A 51 17.28 -2.14 -1.15
C ARG A 51 16.20 -2.81 -0.30
N PRO A 52 14.92 -2.76 -0.70
CA PRO A 52 13.85 -3.32 0.12
C PRO A 52 13.95 -4.85 0.18
N HIS A 53 13.68 -5.41 1.36
CA HIS A 53 13.56 -6.86 1.57
C HIS A 53 12.10 -7.28 1.51
N ALA A 54 11.77 -8.24 0.64
CA ALA A 54 10.38 -8.62 0.38
C ALA A 54 9.62 -9.09 1.64
N SER A 55 10.28 -9.83 2.54
CA SER A 55 9.67 -10.35 3.77
C SER A 55 9.35 -9.27 4.79
N GLU A 56 10.28 -8.33 5.00
CA GLU A 56 10.10 -7.18 5.90
C GLU A 56 8.93 -6.32 5.43
N VAL A 57 8.98 -5.94 4.15
CA VAL A 57 7.98 -5.10 3.51
C VAL A 57 6.60 -5.75 3.49
N LYS A 58 6.53 -7.07 3.25
CA LYS A 58 5.29 -7.83 3.41
C LYS A 58 4.72 -7.69 4.82
N GLY A 59 5.56 -7.82 5.85
CA GLY A 59 5.14 -7.68 7.25
C GLY A 59 4.56 -6.30 7.55
N GLN A 60 5.23 -5.24 7.08
CA GLN A 60 4.78 -3.85 7.24
C GLN A 60 3.45 -3.59 6.53
N LEU A 61 3.33 -4.01 5.26
CA LEU A 61 2.08 -3.84 4.49
C LEU A 61 0.92 -4.68 5.04
N GLN A 62 1.21 -5.89 5.54
CA GLN A 62 0.21 -6.72 6.21
C GLN A 62 -0.29 -6.06 7.49
N ALA A 63 0.61 -5.44 8.26
CA ALA A 63 0.21 -4.68 9.45
C ALA A 63 -0.67 -3.48 9.08
N GLY A 64 -0.30 -2.71 8.05
CA GLY A 64 -1.14 -1.62 7.52
C GLY A 64 -2.52 -2.08 7.08
N ALA A 65 -2.60 -3.21 6.36
CA ALA A 65 -3.87 -3.82 5.95
C ALA A 65 -4.74 -4.22 7.15
N ASN A 66 -4.14 -4.82 8.19
CA ASN A 66 -4.85 -5.20 9.41
C ASN A 66 -5.39 -3.98 10.17
N ILE A 67 -4.58 -2.91 10.26
CA ILE A 67 -4.99 -1.66 10.91
C ILE A 67 -6.17 -1.03 10.16
N ALA A 68 -6.10 -0.99 8.82
CA ALA A 68 -7.19 -0.47 8.01
C ALA A 68 -8.50 -1.24 8.20
N ASP A 69 -8.44 -2.58 8.23
CA ASP A 69 -9.64 -3.41 8.42
C ASP A 69 -10.22 -3.29 9.84
N ALA A 70 -9.36 -3.15 10.85
CA ALA A 70 -9.80 -3.12 12.25
C ALA A 70 -10.34 -1.75 12.68
N HIS A 71 -9.78 -0.65 12.14
CA HIS A 71 -9.99 0.68 12.71
C HIS A 71 -10.48 1.73 11.73
N ILE A 72 -10.38 1.50 10.42
CA ILE A 72 -10.58 2.57 9.44
C ILE A 72 -11.74 2.28 8.49
N ILE A 73 -11.77 1.08 7.91
CA ILE A 73 -12.77 0.73 6.90
C ILE A 73 -13.93 -0.03 7.55
N PRO A 74 -15.19 0.42 7.38
CA PRO A 74 -16.35 -0.30 7.91
C PRO A 74 -16.42 -1.76 7.43
N ARG A 75 -16.87 -2.64 8.31
CA ARG A 75 -17.10 -4.06 7.97
C ARG A 75 -18.28 -4.15 7.00
N GLY A 76 -18.08 -4.84 5.88
CA GLY A 76 -19.11 -5.05 4.84
C GLY A 76 -18.90 -4.23 3.56
N GLU A 77 -18.11 -3.16 3.59
CA GLU A 77 -17.81 -2.38 2.40
C GLU A 77 -16.97 -3.15 1.38
N GLN A 78 -17.29 -3.06 0.10
CA GLN A 78 -16.39 -3.59 -0.93
C GLN A 78 -15.22 -2.64 -1.14
N VAL A 79 -14.00 -3.18 -1.02
CA VAL A 79 -12.76 -2.41 -1.09
C VAL A 79 -11.89 -2.92 -2.23
N ALA A 80 -11.50 -2.02 -3.13
CA ALA A 80 -10.41 -2.24 -4.05
C ALA A 80 -9.07 -2.08 -3.30
N PHE A 81 -8.46 -3.22 -2.94
CA PHE A 81 -7.22 -3.25 -2.16
C PHE A 81 -5.98 -3.32 -3.04
N LEU A 82 -4.99 -2.44 -2.80
CA LEU A 82 -3.73 -2.41 -3.55
C LEU A 82 -2.53 -2.08 -2.63
N PRO A 83 -1.78 -3.08 -2.15
CA PRO A 83 -0.57 -2.85 -1.36
C PRO A 83 0.59 -2.39 -2.26
N VAL A 84 1.28 -1.31 -1.89
CA VAL A 84 2.33 -0.66 -2.70
C VAL A 84 3.64 -0.51 -1.95
N VAL A 85 4.74 -0.67 -2.66
CA VAL A 85 6.09 -0.34 -2.18
C VAL A 85 6.71 0.64 -3.14
N ALA A 86 7.02 1.83 -2.65
CA ALA A 86 7.80 2.79 -3.40
C ALA A 86 9.28 2.68 -3.00
N HIS A 87 10.18 2.54 -3.97
CA HIS A 87 11.62 2.41 -3.68
C HIS A 87 12.50 3.35 -4.50
N GLY A 88 13.48 3.97 -3.84
CA GLY A 88 14.46 4.88 -4.47
C GLY A 88 15.69 4.17 -5.04
N GLY A 89 16.07 3.03 -4.45
CA GLY A 89 17.26 2.27 -4.85
C GLY A 89 17.00 1.22 -5.95
N GLU A 90 18.07 0.58 -6.40
CA GLU A 90 17.97 -0.59 -7.26
C GLU A 90 17.48 -1.81 -6.50
N LEU A 91 16.53 -2.52 -7.09
CA LEU A 91 16.06 -3.79 -6.57
C LEU A 91 16.96 -4.92 -7.10
N ARG A 92 17.63 -5.64 -6.21
CA ARG A 92 18.41 -6.82 -6.59
C ARG A 92 17.51 -7.81 -7.32
N ARG A 93 18.02 -8.49 -8.35
CA ARG A 93 17.25 -9.48 -9.14
C ARG A 93 16.59 -10.56 -8.26
N ALA A 94 17.27 -10.98 -7.19
CA ALA A 94 16.72 -11.93 -6.22
C ALA A 94 15.53 -11.35 -5.45
N GLU A 95 15.61 -10.11 -4.97
CA GLU A 95 14.50 -9.43 -4.29
C GLU A 95 13.34 -9.18 -5.25
N HIS A 96 13.60 -8.77 -6.49
CA HIS A 96 12.56 -8.66 -7.51
C HIS A 96 11.81 -9.99 -7.68
N LYS A 97 12.52 -11.12 -7.85
CA LYS A 97 11.88 -12.45 -7.91
C LYS A 97 11.07 -12.77 -6.65
N ARG A 98 11.54 -12.38 -5.47
CA ARG A 98 10.82 -12.59 -4.20
C ARG A 98 9.54 -11.77 -4.14
N PHE A 99 9.57 -10.47 -4.44
CA PHE A 99 8.36 -9.65 -4.53
C PHE A 99 7.36 -10.20 -5.56
N LEU A 100 7.88 -10.80 -6.63
CA LEU A 100 7.06 -11.44 -7.64
C LEU A 100 6.51 -12.82 -7.22
N ALA A 101 7.03 -13.46 -6.17
CA ALA A 101 6.63 -14.80 -5.75
C ALA A 101 5.27 -14.79 -5.03
N ASN A 102 4.50 -15.87 -5.16
CA ASN A 102 3.18 -16.02 -4.52
C ASN A 102 3.24 -15.92 -2.99
N ALA A 103 4.38 -16.25 -2.38
CA ALA A 103 4.58 -16.13 -0.93
C ALA A 103 4.56 -14.67 -0.42
N ASN A 104 4.75 -13.67 -1.29
CA ASN A 104 4.80 -12.26 -0.93
C ASN A 104 3.55 -11.49 -1.39
N ARG A 105 2.39 -12.05 -1.01
CA ARG A 105 1.08 -11.41 -1.10
C ARG A 105 0.67 -10.87 0.27
N VAL A 106 -0.11 -9.80 0.26
CA VAL A 106 -0.75 -9.22 1.44
C VAL A 106 -2.20 -9.63 1.44
N ARG A 107 -2.69 -10.09 2.59
CA ARG A 107 -4.09 -10.45 2.78
C ARG A 107 -4.87 -9.23 3.27
N PHE A 108 -6.02 -8.99 2.67
CA PHE A 108 -7.02 -8.06 3.19
C PHE A 108 -8.38 -8.71 3.06
N ARG A 109 -9.02 -9.00 4.20
CA ARG A 109 -10.25 -9.80 4.28
C ARG A 109 -10.08 -11.15 3.56
N ASP A 110 -10.94 -11.45 2.60
CA ASP A 110 -10.96 -12.64 1.76
C ASP A 110 -10.00 -12.56 0.56
N GLN A 111 -9.32 -11.43 0.35
CA GLN A 111 -8.45 -11.21 -0.80
C GLN A 111 -6.96 -11.43 -0.46
N GLN A 112 -6.20 -12.02 -1.40
CA GLN A 112 -4.74 -12.05 -1.36
C GLN A 112 -4.14 -11.33 -2.56
N VAL A 113 -3.62 -10.12 -2.32
CA VAL A 113 -3.16 -9.21 -3.37
C VAL A 113 -1.63 -9.17 -3.38
N ARG A 114 -1.06 -9.22 -4.58
CA ARG A 114 0.38 -9.09 -4.78
C ARG A 114 0.83 -7.66 -4.48
N ILE A 115 2.00 -7.53 -3.85
CA ILE A 115 2.64 -6.24 -3.62
C ILE A 115 3.00 -5.60 -4.96
N SER A 116 2.55 -4.37 -5.18
CA SER A 116 2.91 -3.57 -6.35
C SER A 116 4.18 -2.78 -6.08
N LEU A 117 5.19 -2.98 -6.94
CA LEU A 117 6.45 -2.27 -6.86
C LEU A 117 6.40 -0.99 -7.70
N MET A 118 6.77 0.13 -7.09
CA MET A 118 6.91 1.43 -7.72
C MET A 118 8.32 1.96 -7.49
N ARG A 119 8.97 2.48 -8.54
CA ARG A 119 10.24 3.19 -8.39
C ARG A 119 9.96 4.67 -8.13
N CYS A 120 10.57 5.24 -7.09
CA CYS A 120 10.48 6.68 -6.83
C CYS A 120 11.01 7.47 -8.04
N GLY A 121 10.39 8.63 -8.31
CA GLY A 121 10.71 9.46 -9.48
C GLY A 121 10.13 8.98 -10.80
N LYS A 122 9.41 7.85 -10.84
CA LYS A 122 8.57 7.48 -11.99
C LYS A 122 7.16 8.04 -11.84
N PRO A 123 6.48 8.42 -12.94
CA PRO A 123 5.08 8.81 -12.87
C PRO A 123 4.19 7.67 -12.32
N LEU A 124 3.34 7.99 -11.35
CA LEU A 124 2.47 7.03 -10.66
C LEU A 124 1.53 6.29 -11.63
N HIS A 125 0.98 7.00 -12.62
CA HIS A 125 0.05 6.44 -13.61
C HIS A 125 0.65 5.32 -14.47
N GLU A 126 1.96 5.37 -14.78
CA GLU A 126 2.65 4.33 -15.53
C GLU A 126 2.74 3.01 -14.74
N THR A 127 2.77 3.10 -13.42
CA THR A 127 2.92 1.94 -12.53
C THR A 127 1.56 1.27 -12.30
N LEU A 128 0.50 2.05 -12.06
CA LEU A 128 -0.84 1.54 -11.78
C LEU A 128 -1.50 0.89 -13.00
N ASN A 129 -1.29 1.42 -14.20
CA ASN A 129 -1.86 0.87 -15.45
C ASN A 129 -1.28 -0.50 -15.85
N LYS A 130 -0.14 -0.91 -15.29
CA LYS A 130 0.44 -2.24 -15.51
C LYS A 130 -0.15 -3.29 -14.56
N ALA A 131 -0.53 -2.88 -13.35
CA ALA A 131 -1.13 -3.76 -12.35
C ALA A 131 -2.57 -4.18 -12.73
N SER A 132 -3.32 -3.28 -13.38
CA SER A 132 -4.69 -3.57 -13.84
C SER A 132 -4.75 -4.51 -15.05
N LYS A 133 -3.73 -4.52 -15.91
CA LYS A 133 -3.65 -5.41 -17.09
C LYS A 133 -3.14 -6.82 -16.80
N SER A 134 -2.77 -7.10 -15.55
CA SER A 134 -2.24 -8.41 -15.11
C SER A 134 -3.27 -9.26 -14.36
N ARG A 135 -4.55 -8.86 -14.40
CA ARG A 135 -5.70 -9.63 -13.89
C ARG A 135 -6.36 -10.41 -15.00
#